data_AF-A0AAX4H4V6-F1
#
_entry.id   AF-A0AAX4H4V6-F1
#
_cell.length_a   1.000
_cell.length_b   1.000
_cell.length_c   1.000
_cell.angle_alpha   90.00
_cell.angle_beta   90.00
_cell.angle_gamma   90.00
#
_symmetry.space_group_name_H-M   'P 1'
#
loop_
_entity.id
_entity.type
_entity.pdbx_description
1 polymer ?
#
loop_
_entity_poly.entity_id
_entity_poly.type
_entity_poly.pdbx_seq_one_letter_code
_entity_poly.pdbx_strand_id
1 'polypeptide(L)'
;MKPCGSLILSRYISTSHKYIYSAPFSRTIKHSLSAHMSQDQAVDKVNEAVALLAIEKKPKQRKAQTEEEFLAQKSQFEAAGPQINAQNWLFQDQILNNLDNSLKFDRVHMLHVCEKAYFERNYEQCLEYIKRAETLYGVDLDNASDNEDIKQSFSSAGRKTKKSSKVERHVVELLHIKEACLKRMQSS
;
A
#
# COMPACT_ATOMS: atom_id res chain seq x y z
N MET A 1 50.90 34.22 20.08
CA MET A 1 51.96 33.21 19.84
C MET A 1 51.34 32.08 19.02
N LYS A 2 51.86 31.82 17.81
CA LYS A 2 51.63 30.58 17.03
C LYS A 2 52.70 29.55 17.45
N PRO A 3 52.50 28.23 17.25
CA PRO A 3 52.69 27.58 15.93
C PRO A 3 51.48 26.71 15.53
N CYS A 4 51.06 26.62 14.26
CA CYS A 4 51.70 25.95 13.12
C CYS A 4 51.85 24.42 13.29
N GLY A 5 51.00 23.66 12.59
CA GLY A 5 51.16 22.24 12.32
C GLY A 5 50.31 21.84 11.12
N SER A 6 50.96 21.72 9.96
CA SER A 6 50.42 21.30 8.66
C SER A 6 51.16 20.04 8.24
N LEU A 7 50.45 18.96 7.88
CA LEU A 7 50.87 17.85 6.99
C LEU A 7 49.56 17.20 6.47
N ILE A 8 49.16 17.29 5.19
CA ILE A 8 49.71 16.73 3.93
C ILE A 8 49.51 15.21 3.78
N LEU A 9 48.62 14.89 2.81
CA LEU A 9 48.51 13.72 1.92
C LEU A 9 48.60 12.29 2.48
N SER A 10 47.58 11.48 2.18
CA SER A 10 47.77 10.42 1.17
C SER A 10 46.44 9.96 0.57
N ARG A 11 46.40 9.92 -0.76
CA ARG A 11 45.38 9.27 -1.57
C ARG A 11 45.60 7.76 -1.50
N TYR A 12 44.55 6.98 -1.31
CA TYR A 12 44.53 5.59 -1.75
C TYR A 12 43.35 5.38 -2.68
N ILE A 13 43.70 5.18 -3.94
CA ILE A 13 42.85 4.62 -4.99
C ILE A 13 42.97 3.11 -4.83
N SER A 14 41.85 2.40 -4.65
CA SER A 14 41.82 0.96 -4.85
C SER A 14 40.71 0.61 -5.84
N THR A 15 41.13 0.49 -7.09
CA THR A 15 40.42 -0.14 -8.20
C THR A 15 40.43 -1.66 -8.06
N SER A 16 39.27 -2.29 -8.18
CA SER A 16 39.08 -3.72 -8.51
C SER A 16 37.68 -3.83 -9.12
N HIS A 17 37.46 -3.62 -10.44
CA HIS A 17 37.75 -4.49 -11.59
C HIS A 17 37.16 -5.91 -11.53
N LYS A 18 36.19 -6.14 -12.44
CA LYS A 18 35.73 -7.39 -13.06
C LYS A 18 34.78 -8.25 -12.19
N TYR A 19 33.65 -8.79 -12.67
CA TYR A 19 33.41 -9.40 -13.98
C TYR A 19 31.98 -9.18 -14.49
N ILE A 20 31.89 -8.77 -15.75
CA ILE A 20 30.71 -8.89 -16.61
C ILE A 20 30.68 -10.32 -17.12
N TYR A 21 29.64 -11.09 -16.81
CA TYR A 21 29.32 -12.33 -17.53
C TYR A 21 28.18 -12.05 -18.49
N SER A 22 28.55 -11.74 -19.75
CA SER A 22 27.66 -11.83 -20.90
C SER A 22 27.60 -13.28 -21.38
N ALA A 23 26.49 -13.96 -21.17
CA ALA A 23 26.21 -15.23 -21.83
C ALA A 23 25.31 -14.96 -23.06
N PRO A 24 25.77 -15.26 -24.30
CA PRO A 24 24.91 -15.23 -25.47
C PRO A 24 24.08 -16.52 -25.50
N PHE A 25 22.81 -16.42 -25.09
CA PHE A 25 21.87 -17.52 -25.21
C PHE A 25 21.26 -17.55 -26.62
N SER A 26 22.01 -18.09 -27.57
CA SER A 26 21.46 -18.49 -28.86
C SER A 26 20.64 -19.77 -28.67
N ARG A 27 19.31 -19.65 -28.65
CA ARG A 27 18.42 -20.79 -28.91
C ARG A 27 17.85 -20.68 -30.31
N THR A 28 18.41 -21.47 -31.22
CA THR A 28 17.73 -21.97 -32.40
C THR A 28 16.56 -22.86 -31.95
N ILE A 29 15.33 -22.37 -32.08
CA ILE A 29 14.14 -23.22 -32.01
C ILE A 29 13.87 -23.72 -33.43
N LYS A 30 14.11 -25.01 -33.62
CA LYS A 30 13.73 -25.76 -34.81
C LYS A 30 12.20 -25.76 -34.89
N HIS A 31 11.66 -25.31 -36.02
CA HIS A 31 10.29 -25.59 -36.42
C HIS A 31 10.14 -27.11 -36.58
N SER A 32 9.38 -27.74 -35.69
CA SER A 32 8.78 -29.06 -35.94
C SER A 32 7.26 -28.90 -35.96
N LEU A 33 6.69 -29.08 -37.14
CA LEU A 33 5.26 -29.38 -37.29
C LEU A 33 4.93 -30.65 -36.50
N SER A 34 3.88 -30.63 -35.68
CA SER A 34 2.78 -31.62 -35.67
C SER A 34 1.89 -31.47 -34.44
N ALA A 35 0.61 -31.75 -34.64
CA ALA A 35 -0.50 -31.90 -33.68
C ALA A 35 -1.06 -30.61 -33.04
N HIS A 36 -1.93 -29.94 -33.81
CA HIS A 36 -2.97 -29.07 -33.29
C HIS A 36 -3.99 -29.93 -32.52
N MET A 37 -3.74 -30.23 -31.24
CA MET A 37 -4.79 -30.69 -30.34
C MET A 37 -5.57 -29.47 -29.86
N SER A 38 -6.88 -29.44 -30.12
CA SER A 38 -7.75 -28.32 -29.77
C SER A 38 -7.61 -27.97 -28.29
N GLN A 39 -7.30 -26.71 -28.01
CA GLN A 39 -7.13 -26.18 -26.65
C GLN A 39 -8.35 -26.47 -25.75
N ASP A 40 -9.55 -26.56 -26.34
CA ASP A 40 -10.79 -26.85 -25.62
C ASP A 40 -10.80 -28.20 -24.90
N GLN A 41 -10.20 -29.25 -25.51
CA GLN A 41 -10.17 -30.59 -24.90
C GLN A 41 -9.19 -30.71 -23.72
N ALA A 42 -8.18 -29.84 -23.65
CA ALA A 42 -7.25 -29.79 -22.53
C ALA A 42 -7.86 -29.06 -21.33
N VAL A 43 -8.69 -28.05 -21.58
CA VAL A 43 -9.38 -27.28 -20.53
C VAL A 43 -10.47 -28.13 -19.87
N ASP A 44 -11.19 -28.95 -20.63
CA ASP A 44 -12.23 -29.84 -20.09
C ASP A 44 -11.66 -30.93 -19.19
N LYS A 45 -10.54 -31.55 -19.56
CA LYS A 45 -9.85 -32.55 -18.72
C LYS A 45 -9.29 -31.95 -17.42
N VAL A 46 -8.84 -30.69 -17.45
CA VAL A 46 -8.38 -29.98 -16.25
C VAL A 46 -9.57 -29.60 -15.35
N ASN A 47 -10.68 -29.15 -15.93
CA ASN A 47 -11.90 -28.85 -15.19
C ASN A 47 -12.50 -30.08 -14.53
N GLU A 48 -12.48 -31.24 -15.21
CA GLU A 48 -12.95 -32.51 -14.67
C GLU A 48 -12.04 -33.02 -13.55
N ALA A 49 -10.71 -32.89 -13.70
CA ALA A 49 -9.75 -33.21 -12.63
C ALA A 49 -9.89 -32.27 -11.40
N VAL A 50 -10.25 -31.00 -11.59
CA VAL A 50 -10.51 -30.04 -10.50
C VAL A 50 -11.85 -30.31 -9.83
N ALA A 51 -12.86 -30.78 -10.58
CA ALA A 51 -14.16 -31.17 -10.05
C ALA A 51 -14.05 -32.42 -9.15
N LEU A 52 -13.18 -33.38 -9.49
CA LEU A 52 -12.89 -34.55 -8.66
C LEU A 52 -12.08 -34.23 -7.40
N LEU A 53 -11.44 -33.06 -7.33
CA LEU A 53 -10.76 -32.52 -6.15
C LEU A 53 -11.66 -31.58 -5.34
N ALA A 54 -12.99 -31.65 -5.50
CA ALA A 54 -13.95 -30.90 -4.71
C ALA A 54 -13.90 -31.33 -3.23
N ILE A 55 -12.93 -30.78 -2.50
CA ILE A 55 -12.82 -30.85 -1.06
C ILE A 55 -14.12 -30.28 -0.50
N GLU A 56 -14.92 -31.11 0.17
CA GLU A 56 -16.11 -30.67 0.90
C GLU A 56 -15.71 -29.56 1.86
N LYS A 57 -16.08 -28.31 1.53
CA LYS A 57 -15.77 -27.16 2.37
C LYS A 57 -16.63 -27.29 3.63
N LYS A 58 -16.02 -27.77 4.71
CA LYS A 58 -16.64 -27.71 6.05
C LYS A 58 -17.14 -26.27 6.27
N PRO A 59 -18.40 -26.10 6.68
CA PRO A 59 -18.94 -24.76 6.93
C PRO A 59 -18.06 -24.08 7.96
N LYS A 60 -17.58 -22.86 7.64
CA LYS A 60 -16.78 -22.06 8.57
C LYS A 60 -17.64 -21.71 9.79
N GLN A 61 -17.53 -22.50 10.84
CA GLN A 61 -18.13 -22.17 12.12
C GLN A 61 -17.40 -20.95 12.70
N ARG A 62 -18.15 -19.90 13.02
CA ARG A 62 -17.60 -18.73 13.71
C ARG A 62 -17.23 -19.15 15.13
N LYS A 63 -16.12 -18.64 15.66
CA LYS A 63 -15.80 -18.82 17.09
C LYS A 63 -16.92 -18.21 17.91
N ALA A 64 -17.45 -18.96 18.87
CA ALA A 64 -18.34 -18.39 19.87
C ALA A 64 -17.52 -17.47 20.77
N GLN A 65 -18.09 -16.33 21.14
CA GLN A 65 -17.52 -15.42 22.13
C GLN A 65 -17.55 -16.12 23.49
N THR A 66 -16.46 -16.06 24.25
CA THR A 66 -16.46 -16.59 25.61
C THR A 66 -17.18 -15.64 26.57
N GLU A 67 -17.68 -16.15 27.69
CA GLU A 67 -18.32 -15.32 28.71
C GLU A 67 -17.36 -14.23 29.25
N GLU A 68 -16.08 -14.56 29.38
CA GLU A 68 -15.03 -13.63 29.80
C GLU A 68 -14.84 -12.48 28.80
N GLU A 69 -14.83 -12.76 27.50
CA GLU A 69 -14.74 -11.72 26.46
C GLU A 69 -15.98 -10.83 26.47
N PHE A 70 -17.16 -11.39 26.72
CA PHE A 70 -18.40 -10.64 26.82
C PHE A 70 -18.38 -9.69 28.02
N LEU A 71 -18.01 -10.18 29.21
CA LEU A 71 -17.91 -9.36 30.42
C LEU A 71 -16.87 -8.25 30.28
N ALA A 72 -15.73 -8.54 29.64
CA ALA A 72 -14.70 -7.55 29.35
C ALA A 72 -15.22 -6.42 28.43
N GLN A 73 -15.92 -6.78 27.34
CA GLN A 73 -16.51 -5.79 26.43
C GLN A 73 -17.61 -4.97 27.09
N LYS A 74 -18.44 -5.60 27.93
CA LYS A 74 -19.47 -4.92 28.71
C LYS A 74 -18.85 -3.90 29.67
N SER A 75 -17.81 -4.30 30.40
CA SER A 75 -17.09 -3.40 31.31
C SER A 75 -16.44 -2.24 30.56
N GLN A 76 -15.84 -2.48 29.40
CA GLN A 76 -15.29 -1.42 28.54
C GLN A 76 -16.37 -0.45 28.08
N PHE A 77 -17.54 -0.95 27.67
CA PHE A 77 -18.66 -0.13 27.24
C PHE A 77 -19.23 0.72 28.38
N GLU A 78 -19.41 0.13 29.57
CA GLU A 78 -19.89 0.84 30.76
C GLU A 78 -18.89 1.91 31.23
N ALA A 79 -17.58 1.62 31.13
CA ALA A 79 -16.52 2.56 31.50
C ALA A 79 -16.38 3.73 30.52
N ALA A 80 -16.44 3.46 29.21
CA ALA A 80 -16.33 4.49 28.17
C ALA A 80 -17.63 5.31 28.02
N GLY A 81 -18.78 4.67 28.20
CA GLY A 81 -20.09 5.27 28.03
C GLY A 81 -20.47 5.54 26.57
N PRO A 82 -21.69 6.05 26.33
CA PRO A 82 -22.13 6.45 24.99
C PRO A 82 -21.35 7.68 24.52
N GLN A 83 -20.73 7.58 23.34
CA GLN A 83 -20.01 8.69 22.72
C GLN A 83 -20.90 9.41 21.69
N ILE A 84 -21.08 10.72 21.86
CA ILE A 84 -21.78 11.56 20.88
C ILE A 84 -20.80 11.96 19.77
N ASN A 85 -21.09 11.57 18.54
CA ASN A 85 -20.30 11.98 17.38
C ASN A 85 -20.58 13.45 17.04
N ALA A 86 -19.67 14.34 17.41
CA ALA A 86 -19.74 15.75 17.04
C ALA A 86 -19.55 15.95 15.52
N GLN A 87 -20.12 16.99 14.92
CA GLN A 87 -20.05 17.22 13.46
C GLN A 87 -18.61 17.26 12.89
N ASN A 88 -17.66 17.69 13.72
CA ASN A 88 -16.24 17.80 13.40
C ASN A 88 -15.38 16.64 13.94
N TRP A 89 -16.00 15.52 14.36
CA TRP A 89 -15.29 14.39 14.97
C TRP A 89 -14.12 13.87 14.13
N LEU A 90 -14.23 13.95 12.81
CA LEU A 90 -13.20 13.52 11.86
C LEU A 90 -11.97 14.45 11.85
N PHE A 91 -12.13 15.74 12.18
CA PHE A 91 -11.07 16.75 12.11
C PHE A 91 -10.46 17.07 13.48
N GLN A 92 -10.68 16.23 14.49
CA GLN A 92 -10.18 16.50 15.84
C GLN A 92 -8.67 16.29 15.90
N ASP A 93 -7.90 17.37 16.09
CA ASP A 93 -6.43 17.29 16.14
C ASP A 93 -5.90 16.31 17.20
N GLN A 94 -6.60 16.16 18.32
CA GLN A 94 -6.25 15.18 19.36
C GLN A 94 -6.25 13.73 18.83
N ILE A 95 -7.15 13.42 17.90
CA ILE A 95 -7.20 12.10 17.25
C ILE A 95 -6.11 12.04 16.18
N LEU A 96 -6.05 13.05 15.31
CA LEU A 96 -5.14 13.06 14.15
C LEU A 96 -3.66 12.96 14.55
N ASN A 97 -3.28 13.57 15.68
CA ASN A 97 -1.89 13.56 16.16
C ASN A 97 -1.48 12.22 16.79
N ASN A 98 -2.44 11.36 17.14
CA ASN A 98 -2.21 10.09 17.84
C ASN A 98 -2.46 8.86 16.94
N LEU A 99 -2.58 9.07 15.62
CA LEU A 99 -2.82 7.97 14.67
C LEU A 99 -1.58 7.09 14.50
N ASP A 100 -1.79 5.78 14.46
CA ASP A 100 -0.76 4.77 14.26
C ASP A 100 -0.91 4.08 12.89
N ASN A 101 0.17 4.10 12.10
CA ASN A 101 0.23 3.45 10.80
C ASN A 101 0.07 1.93 10.88
N SER A 102 0.34 1.30 12.03
CA SER A 102 0.13 -0.15 12.20
C SER A 102 -1.36 -0.52 12.16
N LEU A 103 -2.22 0.38 12.66
CA LEU A 103 -3.65 0.15 12.83
C LEU A 103 -4.41 0.45 11.54
N LYS A 104 -5.22 -0.51 11.07
CA LYS A 104 -6.03 -0.32 9.85
C LYS A 104 -7.00 0.85 10.02
N PHE A 105 -7.63 0.95 11.19
CA PHE A 105 -8.63 1.97 11.46
C PHE A 105 -8.04 3.37 11.26
N ASP A 106 -6.86 3.62 11.82
CA ASP A 106 -6.17 4.92 11.78
C ASP A 106 -5.77 5.34 10.36
N ARG A 107 -5.25 4.39 9.57
CA ARG A 107 -4.98 4.66 8.15
C ARG A 107 -6.25 5.05 7.39
N VAL A 108 -7.34 4.29 7.60
CA VAL A 108 -8.63 4.61 6.97
C VAL A 108 -9.18 5.95 7.47
N HIS A 109 -8.99 6.27 8.75
CA HIS A 109 -9.40 7.54 9.33
C HIS A 109 -8.71 8.72 8.64
N MET A 110 -7.37 8.66 8.50
CA MET A 110 -6.62 9.71 7.81
C MET A 110 -7.03 9.88 6.34
N LEU A 111 -7.32 8.77 5.65
CA LEU A 111 -7.83 8.84 4.27
C LEU A 111 -9.18 9.57 4.22
N HIS A 112 -10.13 9.21 5.08
CA HIS A 112 -11.45 9.85 5.12
C HIS A 112 -11.36 11.35 5.47
N VAL A 113 -10.39 11.76 6.30
CA VAL A 113 -10.12 13.17 6.60
C VAL A 113 -9.79 13.93 5.31
N CYS A 114 -8.88 13.38 4.51
CA CYS A 114 -8.47 13.96 3.23
C CYS A 114 -9.66 14.03 2.25
N GLU A 115 -10.42 12.94 2.11
CA GLU A 115 -11.60 12.88 1.25
C GLU A 115 -12.65 13.92 1.66
N LYS A 116 -12.96 14.02 2.96
CA LYS A 116 -13.95 14.98 3.45
C LYS A 116 -13.51 16.41 3.17
N ALA A 117 -12.26 16.77 3.43
CA ALA A 117 -11.73 18.10 3.12
C ALA A 117 -11.82 18.43 1.61
N TYR A 118 -11.54 17.45 0.74
CA TYR A 118 -11.72 17.59 -0.70
C TYR A 118 -13.18 17.84 -1.10
N PHE A 119 -14.13 17.08 -0.54
CA PHE A 119 -15.57 17.24 -0.82
C PHE A 119 -16.13 18.56 -0.28
N GLU A 120 -15.63 19.04 0.85
CA GLU A 120 -15.93 20.37 1.40
C GLU A 120 -15.29 21.51 0.59
N ARG A 121 -14.54 21.19 -0.47
CA ARG A 121 -13.82 22.13 -1.36
C ARG A 121 -12.76 22.97 -0.64
N ASN A 122 -12.33 22.55 0.55
CA ASN A 122 -11.22 23.16 1.24
C ASN A 122 -9.91 22.51 0.79
N TYR A 123 -9.45 22.88 -0.42
CA TYR A 123 -8.31 22.23 -1.05
C TYR A 123 -6.98 22.50 -0.33
N GLU A 124 -6.81 23.70 0.25
CA GLU A 124 -5.63 24.04 1.05
C GLU A 124 -5.51 23.12 2.26
N GLN A 125 -6.61 22.97 3.01
CA GLN A 125 -6.65 22.09 4.17
C GLN A 125 -6.52 20.61 3.77
N CYS A 126 -7.07 20.21 2.63
CA CYS A 126 -6.88 18.86 2.11
C CYS A 126 -5.40 18.56 1.86
N LEU A 127 -4.65 19.49 1.25
CA LEU A 127 -3.21 19.34 1.03
C LEU A 127 -2.41 19.31 2.34
N GLU A 128 -2.83 20.05 3.37
CA GLU A 128 -2.22 19.93 4.71
C GLU A 128 -2.43 18.54 5.32
N TYR A 129 -3.65 17.99 5.22
CA TYR A 129 -3.91 16.63 5.72
C TYR A 129 -3.17 15.57 4.91
N ILE A 130 -3.01 15.75 3.60
CA ILE A 130 -2.18 14.88 2.76
C ILE A 130 -0.74 14.85 3.27
N LYS A 131 -0.14 16.00 3.63
CA LYS A 131 1.21 16.04 4.22
C LYS A 131 1.31 15.31 5.56
N ARG A 132 0.27 15.39 6.40
CA ARG A 132 0.20 14.59 7.63
C ARG A 132 0.12 13.10 7.31
N ALA A 133 -0.63 12.72 6.28
CA ALA A 133 -0.77 11.35 5.83
C ALA A 133 0.52 10.78 5.21
N GLU A 134 1.28 11.60 4.46
CA GLU A 134 2.64 11.29 3.97
C GLU A 134 3.56 10.91 5.13
N THR A 135 3.53 11.71 6.20
CA THR A 135 4.31 11.43 7.43
C THR A 135 3.86 10.15 8.12
N LEU A 136 2.54 9.93 8.23
CA LEU A 136 1.98 8.72 8.85
C LEU A 136 2.36 7.45 8.07
N TYR A 137 2.31 7.50 6.75
CA TYR A 137 2.60 6.34 5.89
C TYR A 137 4.09 6.17 5.60
N GLY A 138 4.91 7.18 5.87
CA GLY A 138 6.34 7.18 5.57
C GLY A 138 6.60 7.23 4.06
N VAL A 139 5.79 7.99 3.32
CA VAL A 139 5.88 8.14 1.86
C VAL A 139 6.07 9.60 1.48
N ASP A 140 6.75 9.85 0.37
CA ASP A 140 6.88 11.18 -0.23
C ASP A 140 6.11 11.18 -1.56
N LEU A 141 5.03 11.95 -1.65
CA LEU A 141 4.23 12.05 -2.87
C LEU A 141 4.62 13.23 -3.76
N ASP A 142 5.67 13.99 -3.43
CA ASP A 142 6.19 15.04 -4.31
C ASP A 142 7.18 14.48 -5.36
N ASN A 143 7.73 13.27 -5.13
CA ASN A 143 8.61 12.62 -6.08
C ASN A 143 7.84 11.88 -7.19
N ALA A 144 7.83 12.47 -8.39
CA ALA A 144 7.13 11.92 -9.55
C ALA A 144 7.61 10.52 -9.99
N SER A 145 8.91 10.21 -9.81
CA SER A 145 9.45 8.90 -10.20
C SER A 145 8.89 7.79 -9.31
N ASP A 146 8.94 7.99 -8.00
CA ASP A 146 8.48 7.02 -7.01
C ASP A 146 6.95 6.81 -7.13
N ASN A 147 6.21 7.87 -7.44
CA ASN A 147 4.77 7.84 -7.62
C ASN A 147 4.33 6.96 -8.81
N GLU A 148 5.03 7.05 -9.95
CA GLU A 148 4.71 6.22 -11.12
C GLU A 148 5.04 4.75 -10.87
N ASP A 149 6.14 4.46 -10.16
CA ASP A 149 6.47 3.09 -9.74
C ASP A 149 5.41 2.50 -8.80
N ILE A 150 4.85 3.31 -7.89
CA ILE A 150 3.73 2.89 -7.01
C ILE A 150 2.46 2.61 -7.82
N LYS A 151 2.09 3.47 -8.78
CA LYS A 151 0.93 3.23 -9.66
C LYS A 151 1.10 1.98 -10.51
N GLN A 152 2.29 1.79 -11.08
CA GLN A 152 2.58 0.67 -11.97
C GLN A 152 2.65 -0.66 -11.20
N SER A 153 3.26 -0.68 -10.02
CA SER A 153 3.26 -1.85 -9.13
C SER A 153 1.85 -2.24 -8.70
N PHE A 154 1.01 -1.28 -8.32
CA PHE A 154 -0.40 -1.54 -7.98
C PHE A 154 -1.20 -2.08 -9.18
N SER A 155 -1.01 -1.51 -10.37
CA SER A 155 -1.73 -1.92 -11.59
C SER A 155 -1.32 -3.31 -12.08
N SER A 156 -0.02 -3.62 -12.02
CA SER A 156 0.54 -4.91 -12.44
C SER A 156 0.27 -6.04 -11.45
N ALA A 157 0.00 -5.73 -10.17
CA ALA A 157 -0.32 -6.72 -9.14
C ALA A 157 -1.61 -7.52 -9.45
N GLY A 158 -2.53 -7.02 -10.28
CA GLY A 158 -3.77 -7.72 -10.65
C GLY A 158 -4.74 -7.97 -9.48
N ARG A 159 -6.02 -8.24 -9.78
CA ARG A 159 -7.10 -8.35 -8.76
C ARG A 159 -6.94 -9.48 -7.74
N LYS A 160 -5.97 -10.40 -7.90
CA LYS A 160 -5.87 -11.65 -7.12
C LYS A 160 -4.52 -11.93 -6.46
N THR A 161 -3.56 -11.01 -6.49
CA THR A 161 -2.32 -11.24 -5.76
C THR A 161 -2.54 -11.10 -4.25
N LYS A 162 -1.88 -12.00 -3.51
CA LYS A 162 -1.82 -11.99 -2.06
C LYS A 162 -1.32 -10.62 -1.60
N LYS A 163 -2.18 -9.83 -0.97
CA LYS A 163 -1.77 -8.67 -0.16
C LYS A 163 -0.75 -7.75 -0.90
N SER A 164 -1.14 -7.06 -1.98
CA SER A 164 -0.53 -5.73 -2.16
C SER A 164 -0.67 -5.04 -0.80
N SER A 165 0.42 -4.44 -0.30
CA SER A 165 0.42 -4.01 1.10
C SER A 165 -0.76 -3.06 1.25
N LYS A 166 -1.63 -3.28 2.26
CA LYS A 166 -2.88 -2.49 2.39
C LYS A 166 -2.61 -0.98 2.45
N VAL A 167 -1.37 -0.62 2.76
CA VAL A 167 -0.81 0.74 2.73
C VAL A 167 -0.68 1.25 1.29
N GLU A 168 -0.13 0.48 0.33
CA GLU A 168 -0.02 0.88 -1.08
C GLU A 168 -1.35 1.37 -1.66
N ARG A 169 -2.46 0.70 -1.34
CA ARG A 169 -3.78 1.15 -1.81
C ARG A 169 -4.11 2.55 -1.30
N HIS A 170 -3.96 2.79 0.00
CA HIS A 170 -4.26 4.10 0.58
C HIS A 170 -3.30 5.17 0.04
N VAL A 171 -2.05 4.83 -0.24
CA VAL A 171 -1.06 5.73 -0.85
C VAL A 171 -1.48 6.12 -2.27
N VAL A 172 -1.93 5.15 -3.08
CA VAL A 172 -2.49 5.42 -4.43
C VAL A 172 -3.74 6.30 -4.35
N GLU A 173 -4.65 6.03 -3.41
CA GLU A 173 -5.86 6.84 -3.20
C GLU A 173 -5.51 8.28 -2.77
N LEU A 174 -4.56 8.47 -1.84
CA LEU A 174 -4.05 9.79 -1.46
C LEU A 174 -3.48 10.55 -2.65
N LEU A 175 -2.69 9.86 -3.49
CA LEU A 175 -2.08 10.48 -4.65
C LEU A 175 -3.15 11.01 -5.62
N HIS A 176 -4.19 10.23 -5.90
CA HIS A 176 -5.31 10.68 -6.73
C HIS A 176 -6.02 11.90 -6.11
N ILE A 177 -6.20 11.94 -4.79
CA ILE A 177 -6.79 13.09 -4.10
C ILE A 177 -5.87 14.32 -4.23
N LYS A 178 -4.55 14.16 -4.06
CA LYS A 178 -3.54 15.22 -4.21
C LYS A 178 -3.56 15.81 -5.62
N GLU A 179 -3.48 14.97 -6.65
CA GLU A 179 -3.56 15.37 -8.05
C GLU A 179 -4.88 16.11 -8.35
N ALA A 180 -6.00 15.62 -7.82
CA ALA A 180 -7.30 16.26 -7.98
C ALA A 180 -7.38 17.63 -7.30
N CYS A 181 -6.84 17.77 -6.07
CA CYS A 181 -6.78 19.05 -5.36
C CYS A 181 -5.99 20.09 -6.14
N LEU A 182 -4.78 19.73 -6.58
CA LEU A 182 -3.91 20.63 -7.35
C LEU A 182 -4.57 21.07 -8.65
N LYS A 183 -5.21 20.13 -9.37
CA LYS A 183 -5.95 20.45 -10.58
C LYS A 183 -7.11 21.41 -10.32
N ARG A 184 -7.85 21.23 -9.21
CA ARG A 184 -8.98 22.10 -8.85
C ARG A 184 -8.54 23.50 -8.47
N MET A 185 -7.44 23.62 -7.73
CA MET A 185 -6.85 24.91 -7.35
C MET A 185 -6.32 25.69 -8.55
N GLN A 186 -5.79 25.03 -9.58
CA GLN A 186 -5.35 25.69 -10.82
C GLN A 186 -6.53 26.13 -11.71
N SER A 187 -7.71 25.51 -11.54
CA SER A 187 -8.90 25.78 -12.35
C SER A 187 -9.91 26.75 -11.71
N SER A 188 -9.68 27.15 -10.46
CA SER A 188 -10.54 28.08 -9.70
C SER A 188 -9.94 29.48 -9.73
#